data_AF-A0A7V4UZ23-F1
#
_entry.id   AF-A0A7V4UZ23-F1
#
_cell.length_a   1.000
_cell.length_b   1.000
_cell.length_c   1.000
_cell.angle_alpha   90.00
_cell.angle_beta   90.00
_cell.angle_gamma   90.00
#
_symmetry.space_group_name_H-M   'P 1'
#
loop_
_entity.id
_entity.type
_entity.pdbx_description
1 polymer ?
#
loop_
_entity_poly.entity_id
_entity_poly.type
_entity_poly.pdbx_seq_one_letter_code
_entity_poly.pdbx_strand_id
1 'polypeptide(L)'
;MAVKITDTCINCGACIDECPVEAITDDDGNPTGESIHYVFADKCVECDGYHSTPACASACPTEGCIVWDEGNKAGKSAGSAIV
;
A
#
# COMPACT_ATOMS: atom_id res chain seq x y z
N MET A 1 -7.44 -9.63 -2.82
CA MET A 1 -7.05 -8.41 -3.57
C MET A 1 -5.86 -7.82 -2.84
N ALA A 2 -5.14 -6.87 -3.41
CA ALA A 2 -3.97 -6.28 -2.74
C ALA A 2 -3.93 -4.78 -2.97
N VAL A 3 -3.22 -4.08 -2.09
CA VAL A 3 -2.79 -2.71 -2.41
C VAL A 3 -1.67 -2.76 -3.44
N LYS A 4 -1.56 -1.71 -4.24
CA LYS A 4 -0.43 -1.44 -5.13
C LYS A 4 0.20 -0.10 -4.77
N ILE A 5 1.49 0.00 -5.03
CA ILE A 5 2.28 1.21 -4.86
C ILE A 5 2.44 1.84 -6.24
N THR A 6 2.24 3.16 -6.32
CA THR A 6 2.33 3.93 -7.55
C THR A 6 3.72 4.55 -7.71
N ASP A 7 3.97 5.14 -8.88
CA ASP A 7 5.19 5.88 -9.22
C ASP A 7 5.45 7.11 -8.33
N THR A 8 4.49 7.51 -7.49
CA THR A 8 4.66 8.60 -6.51
C THR A 8 5.45 8.18 -5.26
N CYS A 9 5.85 6.90 -5.16
CA CYS A 9 6.67 6.40 -4.07
C CYS A 9 8.00 7.14 -3.95
N ILE A 10 8.35 7.56 -2.74
CA ILE A 10 9.60 8.28 -2.43
C ILE A 10 10.64 7.40 -1.70
N ASN A 11 10.43 6.09 -1.68
CA ASN A 11 11.31 5.10 -1.03
C ASN A 11 11.65 5.41 0.44
N CYS A 12 10.64 5.86 1.21
CA CYS A 12 10.81 6.23 2.63
C CYS A 12 10.82 5.06 3.62
N GLY A 13 10.48 3.84 3.20
CA GLY A 13 10.46 2.63 4.03
C GLY A 13 9.25 2.46 4.96
N ALA A 14 8.49 3.53 5.26
CA ALA A 14 7.42 3.49 6.27
C ALA A 14 6.35 2.40 6.05
N CYS A 15 6.03 2.06 4.81
CA CYS A 15 5.05 1.02 4.51
C CYS A 15 5.55 -0.41 4.80
N ILE A 16 6.87 -0.64 4.77
CA ILE A 16 7.47 -1.96 5.00
C ILE A 16 7.28 -2.34 6.46
N ASP A 17 7.64 -1.42 7.36
CA ASP A 17 7.61 -1.65 8.82
C ASP A 17 6.20 -1.87 9.36
N GLU A 18 5.19 -1.27 8.71
CA GLU A 18 3.80 -1.31 9.15
C GLU A 18 3.01 -2.47 8.54
N CYS A 19 3.61 -3.24 7.62
CA CYS A 19 2.93 -4.40 7.03
C CYS A 19 2.99 -5.61 7.98
N PRO A 20 1.87 -6.07 8.55
CA PRO A 20 1.89 -7.13 9.58
C PRO A 20 2.30 -8.52 9.07
N VAL A 21 2.37 -8.68 7.75
CA VAL A 21 2.69 -9.94 7.05
C VAL A 21 3.89 -9.78 6.11
N GLU A 22 4.63 -8.68 6.21
CA GLU A 22 5.86 -8.43 5.43
C GLU A 22 5.64 -8.64 3.91
N ALA A 23 4.50 -8.18 3.41
CA ALA A 23 4.12 -8.32 2.01
C ALA A 23 4.77 -7.27 1.08
N ILE A 24 5.49 -6.30 1.64
CA ILE A 24 6.08 -5.18 0.90
C ILE A 24 7.60 -5.29 0.94
N THR A 25 8.24 -5.05 -0.21
CA THR A 25 9.70 -5.00 -0.35
C THR A 25 10.13 -3.64 -0.90
N ASP A 26 11.36 -3.26 -0.60
CA ASP A 26 12.09 -2.13 -1.18
C ASP A 26 12.32 -2.25 -2.70
N ASP A 27 12.81 -1.17 -3.31
CA ASP A 27 13.05 -1.09 -4.74
C ASP A 27 14.12 -2.07 -5.25
N ASP A 28 15.11 -2.46 -4.45
CA ASP A 28 16.07 -3.51 -4.82
C ASP A 28 15.39 -4.90 -4.89
N GLY A 29 14.36 -5.12 -4.07
CA GLY A 29 13.54 -6.33 -4.07
C GLY A 29 12.40 -6.36 -5.09
N ASN A 30 12.20 -5.27 -5.85
CA ASN A 30 11.08 -5.16 -6.78
C ASN A 30 11.30 -6.03 -8.05
N PRO A 31 10.47 -7.06 -8.30
CA PRO A 31 10.63 -7.95 -9.45
C PRO A 31 10.28 -7.30 -10.80
N THR A 32 9.62 -6.13 -10.82
CA THR A 32 9.36 -5.38 -12.06
C THR A 32 10.57 -4.55 -12.51
N GLY A 33 11.55 -4.35 -11.63
CA GLY A 33 12.72 -3.50 -11.87
C GLY A 33 12.42 -2.00 -11.78
N GLU A 34 11.26 -1.62 -11.24
CA GLU A 34 10.91 -0.22 -11.00
C GLU A 34 11.53 0.29 -9.70
N SER A 35 11.92 1.57 -9.68
CA SER A 35 12.54 2.24 -8.52
C SER A 35 11.51 2.67 -7.46
N ILE A 36 10.56 1.78 -7.17
CA ILE A 36 9.49 1.95 -6.18
C ILE A 36 9.36 0.67 -5.36
N HIS A 37 8.86 0.79 -4.14
CA HIS A 37 8.47 -0.36 -3.33
C HIS A 37 7.45 -1.25 -4.07
N TYR A 38 7.51 -2.55 -3.80
CA TYR A 38 6.64 -3.54 -4.43
C TYR A 38 5.82 -4.31 -3.41
N VAL A 39 4.55 -4.57 -3.73
CA VAL A 39 3.63 -5.34 -2.90
C VAL A 39 3.42 -6.71 -3.52
N PHE A 40 3.79 -7.76 -2.80
CA PHE A 40 3.48 -9.14 -3.15
C PHE A 40 1.99 -9.41 -2.93
N ALA A 41 1.22 -9.41 -4.02
CA ALA A 41 -0.23 -9.61 -3.97
C ALA A 41 -0.63 -10.99 -3.39
N ASP A 42 0.25 -11.99 -3.48
CA ASP A 42 0.09 -13.31 -2.88
C ASP A 42 0.24 -13.32 -1.35
N LYS A 43 0.96 -12.34 -0.79
CA LYS A 43 1.18 -12.19 0.66
C LYS A 43 0.25 -11.18 1.30
N CYS A 44 -0.24 -10.20 0.54
CA CYS A 44 -1.09 -9.15 1.08
C CYS A 44 -2.42 -9.73 1.56
N VAL A 45 -2.67 -9.63 2.87
CA VAL A 45 -3.91 -10.10 3.51
C VAL A 45 -4.96 -9.00 3.68
N GLU A 46 -4.81 -7.86 2.99
CA GLU A 46 -5.71 -6.70 3.11
C GLU A 46 -5.81 -6.16 4.55
N CYS A 47 -4.80 -6.44 5.38
CA CYS A 47 -4.79 -6.25 6.83
C CYS A 47 -5.89 -6.99 7.61
N ASP A 48 -6.56 -7.98 6.99
CA ASP A 48 -7.58 -8.78 7.65
C ASP A 48 -7.00 -9.50 8.88
N GLY A 49 -7.68 -9.36 10.02
CA GLY A 49 -7.20 -9.88 11.32
C GLY A 49 -6.17 -9.00 12.05
N TYR A 50 -5.72 -7.89 11.47
CA TYR A 50 -4.73 -6.98 12.09
C TYR A 50 -5.27 -5.55 12.24
N HIS A 51 -5.71 -4.94 11.13
CA HIS A 51 -6.20 -3.56 11.10
C HIS A 51 -7.46 -3.46 10.24
N SER A 52 -8.36 -2.54 10.59
CA SER A 52 -9.59 -2.27 9.82
C SER A 52 -9.36 -1.51 8.51
N THR A 53 -8.15 -0.96 8.34
CA THR A 53 -7.72 -0.16 7.18
C THR A 53 -6.27 -0.53 6.84
N PRO A 54 -5.82 -0.31 5.59
CA PRO A 54 -4.48 -0.67 5.17
C PRO A 54 -3.43 0.16 5.93
N ALA A 55 -2.70 -0.47 6.85
CA ALA A 55 -1.71 0.18 7.70
C ALA A 55 -0.60 0.86 6.88
N CYS A 56 -0.14 0.18 5.83
CA CYS A 56 0.85 0.72 4.88
C CYS A 56 0.38 2.04 4.23
N ALA A 57 -0.89 2.16 3.85
CA ALA A 57 -1.43 3.38 3.25
C ALA A 57 -1.58 4.49 4.30
N SER A 58 -1.93 4.16 5.54
CA SER A 58 -2.00 5.12 6.65
C SER A 58 -0.63 5.65 7.07
N ALA A 59 0.42 4.84 6.92
CA ALA A 59 1.79 5.21 7.25
C ALA A 59 2.53 5.93 6.12
N CYS A 60 2.06 5.79 4.87
CA CYS A 60 2.70 6.41 3.72
C CYS A 60 2.57 7.94 3.79
N PRO A 61 3.69 8.70 3.82
CA PRO A 61 3.66 10.16 3.88
C PRO A 61 3.20 10.80 2.56
N THR A 62 3.14 10.02 1.48
CA THR A 62 2.71 10.48 0.16
C THR A 62 1.25 10.08 -0.07
N GLU A 63 0.37 11.08 -0.09
CA GLU A 63 -1.06 10.92 -0.39
C GLU A 63 -1.26 10.22 -1.75
N GLY A 64 -2.11 9.20 -1.79
CA GLY A 64 -2.43 8.47 -3.03
C GLY A 64 -1.31 7.57 -3.56
N CYS A 65 -0.20 7.42 -2.83
CA CYS A 65 0.89 6.53 -3.22
C CYS A 65 0.48 5.06 -3.20
N ILE A 66 -0.29 4.65 -2.18
CA ILE A 66 -0.78 3.29 -2.00
C ILE A 66 -2.28 3.26 -2.26
N VAL A 67 -2.68 2.50 -3.27
CA VAL A 67 -4.09 2.39 -3.69
C VAL A 67 -4.50 0.92 -3.79
N TRP A 68 -5.78 0.62 -3.63
CA TRP A 68 -6.29 -0.72 -3.87
C TRP A 68 -6.15 -1.09 -5.35
N ASP A 69 -5.67 -2.29 -5.64
CA ASP A 69 -5.67 -2.85 -6.99
C ASP A 69 -7.09 -3.34 -7.34
N GLU A 70 -8.01 -2.40 -7.40
CA GLU A 70 -9.33 -2.57 -7.97
C GLU A 70 -9.33 -1.76 -9.27
N GLY A 71 -9.29 -2.45 -10.42
CA GLY A 71 -9.54 -1.80 -11.71
C GLY A 71 -10.86 -1.03 -11.65
N ASN A 72 -10.78 0.29 -11.45
CA ASN A 72 -11.89 1.24 -11.54
C ASN A 72 -13.10 0.99 -10.60
N LYS A 73 -12.88 1.05 -9.28
CA LYS A 73 -13.96 1.42 -8.35
C LYS A 73 -13.55 2.62 -7.50
N ALA A 74 -14.22 3.73 -7.77
CA ALA A 74 -14.25 4.90 -6.91
C ALA A 74 -14.73 4.52 -5.50
N GLY A 75 -13.99 4.95 -4.48
CA GLY A 75 -14.51 5.16 -3.13
C GLY A 75 -14.70 3.92 -2.25
N LYS A 76 -13.64 3.50 -1.56
CA LYS A 76 -13.72 3.44 -0.10
C LYS A 76 -12.84 4.54 0.47
N SER A 77 -13.47 5.71 0.50
CA SER A 77 -13.03 6.95 1.08
C SER A 77 -12.53 6.72 2.51
N ALA A 78 -11.24 6.95 2.76
CA ALA A 78 -10.82 7.43 4.06
C ALA A 78 -11.13 8.94 4.10
N GLY A 79 -12.32 9.27 4.61
CA GLY A 79 -12.58 10.52 5.33
C GLY A 79 -12.44 11.86 4.60
N SER A 80 -13.30 12.14 3.62
CA SER A 80 -13.89 13.48 3.53
C SER A 80 -15.40 13.33 3.54
N ALA A 81 -15.96 13.34 4.74
CA ALA A 81 -17.38 13.53 4.98
C ALA A 81 -17.52 14.68 5.98
N ILE A 82 -18.06 15.77 5.45
CA ILE A 82 -18.57 16.97 6.10
C ILE A 82 -19.14 16.70 7.51
N VAL A 83 -18.52 17.30 8.54
CA VAL A 83 -19.13 18.09 9.64
C VAL A 83 -18.07 19.01 10.24
#